data_AF-A0A1S9UNG5-F1
#
_entry.id   AF-A0A1S9UNG5-F1
#
_cell.length_a   1.000
_cell.length_b   1.000
_cell.length_c   1.000
_cell.angle_alpha   90.00
_cell.angle_beta   90.00
_cell.angle_gamma   90.00
#
_symmetry.space_group_name_H-M   'P 1'
#
loop_
_entity.id
_entity.type
_entity.pdbx_description
1 polymer ?
#
loop_
_entity_poly.entity_id
_entity_poly.type
_entity_poly.pdbx_seq_one_letter_code
_entity_poly.pdbx_strand_id
1 'polypeptide(L)'
;MKELYGKLVCFILSIGLVAGCDMAEKTSQREKKDVCETTEECTQIGDKTLQKVYKKIDGLSELEVLEDYDLEGHSNNDMKEAEIKKEDDENYFFLASYYIDGDEIVDPYFDKLDRKRLNKAFAEDKDAKEEVLKQRQDRDYHESLWEMYSTLIPVKYRTDIKEFDMVTDGYDGIVAHVMPSMEYPKEWTISLDTLDSAVNIDQVMKTLIHETAHVLTLGHKQIPVNEKYLKAFEEDKDISSYQNKCKSLFLKEGCAKESSYINQFYNLFWKPIDQEWTEKKVEESEEAQIEFFKEKHGEFVSLYGTTNVAEDIADTFTAFILQDSKKVKEGTELKYKKIAFFYQFPELVKMRAEVLAGLYDISRDIEQS
;
A
#
# COMPACT_ATOMS: atom_id res chain seq x y z
N MET A 1 10.71 19.95 16.20
CA MET A 1 12.12 19.75 16.58
C MET A 1 12.96 19.83 15.32
N LYS A 2 13.79 20.87 15.18
CA LYS A 2 14.73 21.05 14.07
C LYS A 2 16.11 20.68 14.60
N GLU A 3 16.91 20.03 13.76
CA GLU A 3 18.24 19.43 14.02
C GLU A 3 18.22 17.95 14.44
N LEU A 4 18.16 17.07 13.42
CA LEU A 4 18.83 15.75 13.43
C LEU A 4 18.96 15.10 12.03
N TYR A 5 18.63 15.79 10.94
CA TYR A 5 18.97 15.33 9.58
C TYR A 5 20.41 15.70 9.25
N GLY A 6 21.33 14.83 9.68
CA GLY A 6 22.76 15.08 9.58
C GLY A 6 23.56 13.80 9.74
N LYS A 7 23.20 12.77 8.96
CA LYS A 7 24.07 11.67 8.52
C LYS A 7 23.30 10.84 7.50
N LEU A 8 23.50 11.17 6.23
CA LEU A 8 23.16 10.33 5.09
C LEU A 8 23.83 8.97 5.31
N VAL A 9 23.07 7.95 5.71
CA VAL A 9 23.48 6.57 5.50
C VAL A 9 23.11 6.27 4.07
N CYS A 10 24.07 6.41 3.14
CA CYS A 10 23.93 5.80 1.84
C CYS A 10 23.73 4.30 2.06
N PHE A 11 22.50 3.80 1.98
CA PHE A 11 22.26 2.40 1.72
C PHE A 11 22.76 2.12 0.30
N ILE A 12 24.05 1.83 0.17
CA ILE A 12 24.57 1.22 -1.03
C ILE A 12 24.13 -0.24 -0.97
N LEU A 13 22.97 -0.55 -1.55
CA LEU A 13 22.71 -1.89 -2.03
C LEU A 13 23.83 -2.18 -3.04
N SER A 14 24.79 -3.01 -2.64
CA SER A 14 25.90 -3.40 -3.48
C SER A 14 25.39 -4.39 -4.51
N ILE A 15 24.85 -3.87 -5.61
CA ILE A 15 24.48 -4.68 -6.77
C ILE A 15 25.77 -5.05 -7.48
N GLY A 16 26.20 -6.29 -7.31
CA GLY A 16 27.13 -6.90 -8.25
C GLY A 16 26.49 -6.89 -9.63
N LEU A 17 27.18 -6.38 -10.64
CA LEU A 17 26.82 -6.55 -12.05
C LEU A 17 26.62 -8.04 -12.33
N VAL A 18 25.38 -8.49 -12.49
CA VAL A 18 25.11 -9.88 -12.86
C VAL A 18 24.54 -9.95 -14.26
N ALA A 19 25.29 -10.62 -15.13
CA ALA A 19 24.89 -10.93 -16.50
C ALA A 19 23.55 -11.68 -16.52
N GLY A 20 22.78 -11.52 -17.60
CA GLY A 20 21.39 -11.95 -17.76
C GLY A 20 21.03 -13.44 -17.53
N CYS A 21 21.95 -14.29 -17.06
CA CYS A 21 21.61 -15.61 -16.52
C CYS A 21 21.05 -15.54 -15.09
N ASP A 22 21.57 -14.64 -14.23
CA ASP A 22 21.14 -14.57 -12.82
C ASP A 22 19.80 -13.85 -12.66
N MET A 23 19.43 -12.96 -13.59
CA MET A 23 18.10 -12.34 -13.60
C MET A 23 16.99 -13.34 -13.89
N ALA A 24 17.18 -14.23 -14.87
CA ALA A 24 16.23 -15.31 -15.14
C ALA A 24 16.10 -16.29 -13.95
N GLU A 25 17.19 -16.51 -13.20
CA GLU A 25 17.17 -17.34 -12.00
C GLU A 25 16.46 -16.63 -10.82
N LYS A 26 16.71 -15.33 -10.59
CA LYS A 26 16.00 -14.50 -9.61
C LYS A 26 14.50 -14.42 -9.91
N THR A 27 14.12 -14.16 -11.16
CA THR A 27 12.72 -14.15 -11.61
C THR A 27 12.05 -15.53 -11.43
N SER A 28 12.73 -16.62 -11.78
CA SER A 28 12.20 -17.97 -11.52
C SER A 28 12.06 -18.28 -10.02
N GLN A 29 12.86 -17.70 -9.14
CA GLN A 29 12.73 -17.87 -7.69
C GLN A 29 11.56 -17.06 -7.12
N ARG A 30 11.33 -15.83 -7.63
CA ARG A 30 10.17 -15.00 -7.27
C ARG A 30 8.84 -15.60 -7.73
N GLU A 31 8.83 -16.26 -8.89
CA GLU A 31 7.67 -17.01 -9.41
C GLU A 31 7.28 -18.26 -8.59
N LYS A 32 8.25 -18.88 -7.91
CA LYS A 32 8.11 -20.18 -7.24
C LYS A 32 8.08 -20.11 -5.72
N LYS A 33 7.80 -18.96 -5.12
CA LYS A 33 7.55 -18.87 -3.67
C LYS A 33 6.26 -19.60 -3.34
N ASP A 34 6.31 -20.92 -3.34
CA ASP A 34 5.32 -21.81 -2.79
C ASP A 34 5.98 -22.41 -1.54
N VAL A 35 5.59 -21.88 -0.39
CA VAL A 35 6.25 -22.20 0.89
C VAL A 35 5.46 -23.20 1.71
N CYS A 36 4.23 -23.54 1.29
CA CYS A 36 3.28 -24.34 2.06
C CYS A 36 2.09 -24.80 1.20
N GLU A 37 1.47 -25.92 1.57
CA GLU A 37 0.33 -26.47 0.85
C GLU A 37 -1.00 -26.31 1.61
N THR A 38 -1.00 -26.55 2.92
CA THR A 38 -2.23 -26.53 3.73
C THR A 38 -2.35 -25.25 4.56
N THR A 39 -3.58 -24.82 4.89
CA THR A 39 -3.83 -23.64 5.73
C THR A 39 -3.10 -23.70 7.07
N GLU A 40 -3.05 -24.88 7.71
CA GLU A 40 -2.38 -25.06 8.99
C GLU A 40 -0.86 -24.92 8.86
N GLU A 41 -0.28 -25.56 7.84
CA GLU A 41 1.15 -25.45 7.53
C GLU A 41 1.53 -24.01 7.19
N CYS A 42 0.76 -23.35 6.31
CA CYS A 42 0.99 -21.95 5.94
C CYS A 42 0.93 -21.00 7.14
N THR A 43 -0.02 -21.22 8.05
CA THR A 43 -0.12 -20.42 9.28
C THR A 43 1.14 -20.59 10.15
N GLN A 44 1.57 -21.84 10.39
CA GLN A 44 2.75 -22.13 11.20
C GLN A 44 4.05 -21.60 10.58
N ILE A 45 4.22 -21.76 9.26
CA ILE A 45 5.38 -21.26 8.52
C ILE A 45 5.38 -19.73 8.52
N GLY A 46 4.23 -19.11 8.29
CA GLY A 46 4.05 -17.67 8.34
C GLY A 46 4.47 -17.11 9.70
N ASP A 47 3.90 -17.60 10.80
CA ASP A 47 4.23 -17.12 12.14
C ASP A 47 5.70 -17.32 12.48
N LYS A 48 6.27 -18.50 12.15
CA LYS A 48 7.70 -18.75 12.37
C LYS A 48 8.59 -17.78 11.59
N THR A 49 8.17 -17.38 10.39
CA THR A 49 8.91 -16.44 9.54
C THR A 49 8.78 -15.01 10.07
N LEU A 50 7.57 -14.60 10.47
CA LEU A 50 7.28 -13.32 11.09
C LEU A 50 8.15 -13.08 12.34
N GLN A 51 8.31 -14.09 13.20
CA GLN A 51 9.18 -14.01 14.38
C GLN A 51 10.68 -13.83 14.05
N LYS A 52 11.10 -14.14 12.81
CA LYS A 52 12.45 -13.81 12.33
C LYS A 52 12.52 -12.39 11.79
N VAL A 53 11.48 -11.96 11.05
CA VAL A 53 11.37 -10.60 10.50
C VAL A 53 11.41 -9.56 11.63
N TYR A 54 10.66 -9.75 12.72
CA TYR A 54 10.67 -8.82 13.85
C TYR A 54 12.02 -8.64 14.54
N LYS A 55 12.97 -9.56 14.33
CA LYS A 55 14.34 -9.41 14.87
C LYS A 55 15.21 -8.50 14.01
N LYS A 56 14.75 -8.17 12.79
CA LYS A 56 15.49 -7.44 11.76
C LYS A 56 14.86 -6.07 11.48
N ILE A 57 13.53 -6.01 11.53
CA ILE A 57 12.76 -4.79 11.26
C ILE A 57 11.83 -4.56 12.46
N ASP A 58 12.13 -3.51 13.21
CA ASP A 58 11.36 -3.10 14.39
C ASP A 58 10.03 -2.45 13.98
N GLY A 59 9.05 -2.38 14.88
CA GLY A 59 7.78 -1.65 14.65
C GLY A 59 6.79 -2.26 13.64
N LEU A 60 7.15 -3.30 12.87
CA LEU A 60 6.25 -3.92 11.88
C LEU A 60 4.96 -4.51 12.47
N SER A 61 5.01 -4.95 13.73
CA SER A 61 3.89 -5.60 14.42
C SER A 61 2.96 -4.65 15.17
N GLU A 62 3.33 -3.39 15.24
CA GLU A 62 2.66 -2.41 16.07
C GLU A 62 1.37 -1.95 15.38
N LEU A 63 0.25 -2.10 16.09
CA LEU A 63 -1.01 -1.47 15.71
C LEU A 63 -1.04 -0.09 16.35
N GLU A 64 -1.69 0.85 15.68
CA GLU A 64 -1.76 2.23 16.13
C GLU A 64 -2.51 2.35 17.47
N VAL A 65 -1.96 3.12 18.40
CA VAL A 65 -2.50 3.30 19.75
C VAL A 65 -3.00 4.72 19.94
N LEU A 66 -3.96 4.91 20.86
CA LEU A 66 -4.57 6.23 21.09
C LEU A 66 -3.62 7.28 21.66
N GLU A 67 -2.49 6.86 22.23
CA GLU A 67 -1.50 7.76 22.83
C GLU A 67 -0.84 8.67 21.80
N ASP A 68 -1.01 8.36 20.51
CA ASP A 68 -0.41 9.08 19.38
C ASP A 68 -1.23 10.29 18.90
N TYR A 69 -2.29 10.75 19.61
CA TYR A 69 -3.12 11.88 19.15
C TYR A 69 -3.38 12.96 20.20
N ASP A 70 -2.48 13.94 20.29
CA ASP A 70 -2.72 15.20 20.99
C ASP A 70 -3.16 16.31 20.01
N LEU A 71 -4.38 16.83 20.17
CA LEU A 71 -5.01 17.77 19.22
C LEU A 71 -4.25 19.11 19.09
N GLU A 72 -3.29 19.40 19.98
CA GLU A 72 -2.52 20.65 19.99
C GLU A 72 -1.22 20.60 19.16
N GLY A 73 -0.94 19.54 18.40
CA GLY A 73 0.34 19.44 17.67
C GLY A 73 0.46 18.47 16.50
N HIS A 74 -0.57 17.71 16.14
CA HIS A 74 -0.48 16.84 14.96
C HIS A 74 -0.77 17.65 13.68
N SER A 75 0.28 17.88 12.88
CA SER A 75 0.14 17.72 11.43
C SER A 75 0.53 16.28 11.14
N ASN A 76 -0.41 15.35 11.29
CA ASN A 76 -0.21 14.09 10.61
C ASN A 76 -0.38 14.42 9.13
N ASN A 77 0.69 14.25 8.34
CA ASN A 77 0.56 14.15 6.89
C ASN A 77 -0.12 12.80 6.57
N ASP A 78 -1.35 12.62 7.06
CA ASP A 78 -2.16 11.45 6.76
C ASP A 78 -2.46 11.48 5.25
N MET A 79 -2.32 10.32 4.61
CA MET A 79 -2.56 10.06 3.18
C MET A 79 -3.92 10.56 2.64
N LYS A 80 -4.80 11.10 3.49
CA LYS A 80 -5.99 11.88 3.08
C LYS A 80 -5.63 13.14 2.29
N GLU A 81 -4.53 13.82 2.64
CA GLU A 81 -4.02 14.92 1.82
C GLU A 81 -3.51 14.40 0.46
N ALA A 82 -2.96 13.18 0.42
CA ALA A 82 -2.47 12.56 -0.80
C ALA A 82 -3.54 12.14 -1.81
N GLU A 83 -4.71 11.69 -1.35
CA GLU A 83 -5.79 11.28 -2.25
C GLU A 83 -6.58 12.47 -2.81
N ILE A 84 -6.71 13.55 -2.04
CA ILE A 84 -7.49 14.74 -2.44
C ILE A 84 -6.65 15.74 -3.26
N LYS A 85 -5.31 15.76 -3.13
CA LYS A 85 -4.44 16.78 -3.76
C LYS A 85 -3.84 16.39 -5.13
N LYS A 86 -4.30 15.34 -5.80
CA LYS A 86 -3.64 14.80 -7.01
C LYS A 86 -3.53 15.75 -8.21
N GLU A 87 -4.37 16.79 -8.31
CA GLU A 87 -4.32 17.74 -9.44
C GLU A 87 -3.78 19.14 -9.09
N ASP A 88 -3.61 19.48 -7.81
CA ASP A 88 -3.22 20.82 -7.36
C ASP A 88 -2.12 20.83 -6.28
N ASP A 89 -1.52 19.67 -5.93
CA ASP A 89 -0.35 19.68 -5.05
C ASP A 89 0.87 20.27 -5.78
N GLU A 90 1.32 21.43 -5.30
CA GLU A 90 2.56 22.03 -5.80
C GLU A 90 3.79 21.15 -5.54
N ASN A 91 3.67 20.16 -4.64
CA ASN A 91 4.78 19.33 -4.17
C ASN A 91 4.85 17.93 -4.80
N TYR A 92 3.78 17.41 -5.43
CA TYR A 92 3.83 16.07 -6.03
C TYR A 92 4.45 16.06 -7.42
N PHE A 93 5.52 15.29 -7.64
CA PHE A 93 6.28 15.18 -8.89
C PHE A 93 6.31 13.76 -9.43
N PHE A 94 5.79 13.56 -10.64
CA PHE A 94 6.09 12.38 -11.45
C PHE A 94 7.53 12.45 -12.00
N LEU A 95 8.29 11.37 -11.83
CA LEU A 95 9.70 11.28 -12.25
C LEU A 95 9.86 10.39 -13.47
N ALA A 96 9.32 9.17 -13.42
CA ALA A 96 9.40 8.15 -14.47
C ALA A 96 8.25 7.15 -14.37
N SER A 97 7.94 6.46 -15.47
CA SER A 97 7.06 5.28 -15.48
C SER A 97 7.71 4.16 -16.28
N TYR A 98 7.34 2.92 -15.97
CA TYR A 98 7.80 1.71 -16.63
C TYR A 98 6.63 0.78 -16.90
N TYR A 99 6.66 0.11 -18.05
CA TYR A 99 5.81 -1.07 -18.26
C TYR A 99 6.41 -2.28 -17.55
N ILE A 100 5.55 -3.19 -17.10
CA ILE A 100 5.97 -4.46 -16.51
C ILE A 100 5.82 -5.57 -17.55
N ASP A 101 6.94 -6.12 -18.01
CA ASP A 101 6.98 -7.32 -18.87
C ASP A 101 7.49 -8.52 -18.05
N GLY A 102 6.58 -9.46 -17.78
CA GLY A 102 6.84 -10.57 -16.87
C GLY A 102 7.10 -10.07 -15.44
N ASP A 103 8.36 -10.09 -15.03
CA ASP A 103 8.81 -9.65 -13.70
C ASP A 103 9.86 -8.53 -13.78
N GLU A 104 9.98 -7.89 -14.94
CA GLU A 104 10.96 -6.84 -15.21
C GLU A 104 10.27 -5.54 -15.60
N ILE A 105 10.87 -4.42 -15.20
CA ILE A 105 10.44 -3.08 -15.64
C ILE A 105 11.14 -2.74 -16.95
N VAL A 106 10.38 -2.33 -17.97
CA VAL A 106 10.88 -2.05 -19.33
C VAL A 106 10.37 -0.70 -19.84
N ASP A 107 10.95 -0.24 -20.95
CA ASP A 107 10.49 0.93 -21.71
C ASP A 107 10.24 2.19 -20.85
N PRO A 108 11.28 2.77 -20.21
CA PRO A 108 11.13 3.98 -19.40
C PRO A 108 10.46 5.13 -20.16
N TYR A 109 9.42 5.68 -19.54
CA TYR A 109 8.82 6.95 -19.91
C TYR A 109 9.19 8.04 -18.90
N PHE A 110 9.54 9.24 -19.38
CA PHE A 110 9.85 10.39 -18.54
C PHE A 110 9.05 11.59 -18.99
N ASP A 111 8.29 12.18 -18.08
CA ASP A 111 7.51 13.38 -18.38
C ASP A 111 8.33 14.65 -18.16
N LYS A 112 7.89 15.80 -18.71
CA LYS A 112 8.64 17.05 -18.54
C LYS A 112 8.53 17.58 -17.10
N LEU A 113 9.61 17.46 -16.34
CA LEU A 113 9.70 18.05 -14.99
C LEU A 113 9.62 19.59 -15.02
N ASP A 114 8.61 20.15 -14.35
CA ASP A 114 8.49 21.60 -14.14
C ASP A 114 9.56 22.09 -13.15
N ARG A 115 10.66 22.61 -13.70
CA ARG A 115 11.78 23.16 -12.93
C ARG A 115 11.41 24.37 -12.07
N LYS A 116 10.41 25.15 -12.47
CA LYS A 116 9.97 26.32 -11.69
C LYS A 116 9.22 25.85 -10.44
N ARG A 117 8.31 24.88 -10.61
CA ARG A 117 7.59 24.24 -9.50
C ARG A 117 8.55 23.52 -8.56
N LEU A 118 9.47 22.72 -9.10
CA LEU A 118 10.49 22.01 -8.32
C LEU A 118 11.34 22.97 -7.47
N ASN A 119 11.81 24.08 -8.05
CA ASN A 119 12.59 25.07 -7.29
C ASN A 119 11.78 25.78 -6.20
N LYS A 120 10.45 25.86 -6.35
CA LYS A 120 9.56 26.43 -5.35
C LYS A 120 9.32 25.44 -4.21
N ALA A 121 8.97 24.20 -4.53
CA ALA A 121 8.71 23.12 -3.55
C ALA A 121 9.96 22.87 -2.68
N PHE A 122 11.13 22.78 -3.31
CA PHE A 122 12.40 22.50 -2.63
C PHE A 122 13.27 23.77 -2.46
N ALA A 123 12.64 24.91 -2.16
CA ALA A 123 13.37 26.18 -1.96
C ALA A 123 14.28 26.12 -0.73
N GLU A 124 13.79 25.48 0.34
CA GLU A 124 14.47 25.37 1.64
C GLU A 124 15.28 24.08 1.79
N ASP A 125 15.04 23.06 0.94
CA ASP A 125 15.77 21.79 0.94
C ASP A 125 16.48 21.54 -0.40
N LYS A 126 17.70 22.07 -0.51
CA LYS A 126 18.49 21.94 -1.74
C LYS A 126 19.03 20.54 -1.96
N ASP A 127 19.26 19.79 -0.89
CA ASP A 127 19.84 18.45 -0.96
C ASP A 127 18.79 17.48 -1.50
N ALA A 128 17.55 17.52 -0.97
CA ALA A 128 16.43 16.76 -1.52
C ALA A 128 16.19 17.09 -2.99
N LYS A 129 16.25 18.36 -3.38
CA LYS A 129 16.12 18.76 -4.79
C LYS A 129 17.18 18.12 -5.68
N GLU A 130 18.45 18.13 -5.25
CA GLU A 130 19.54 17.52 -6.03
C GLU A 130 19.36 16.01 -6.12
N GLU A 131 18.88 15.38 -5.05
CA GLU A 131 18.56 13.97 -5.01
C GLU A 131 17.42 13.60 -5.97
N VAL A 132 16.29 14.30 -5.96
CA VAL A 132 15.18 14.10 -6.92
C VAL A 132 15.67 14.19 -8.36
N LEU A 133 16.54 15.17 -8.65
CA LEU A 133 17.09 15.35 -9.99
C LEU A 133 18.03 14.22 -10.42
N LYS A 134 18.77 13.64 -9.48
CA LYS A 134 19.64 12.49 -9.71
C LYS A 134 18.80 11.22 -9.88
N GLN A 135 17.93 10.93 -8.91
CA GLN A 135 17.10 9.73 -8.85
C GLN A 135 16.20 9.61 -10.08
N ARG A 136 15.64 10.71 -10.58
CA ARG A 136 14.76 10.70 -11.76
C ARG A 136 15.29 9.91 -12.96
N GLN A 137 16.61 9.84 -13.18
CA GLN A 137 17.19 9.08 -14.29
C GLN A 137 18.12 7.95 -13.81
N ASP A 138 18.04 7.61 -12.52
CA ASP A 138 18.84 6.56 -11.90
C ASP A 138 18.14 5.20 -12.08
N ARG A 139 18.42 4.57 -13.22
CA ARG A 139 17.79 3.31 -13.60
C ARG A 139 18.12 2.18 -12.62
N ASP A 140 19.36 2.12 -12.12
CA ASP A 140 19.78 1.09 -11.16
C ASP A 140 18.99 1.25 -9.84
N TYR A 141 18.74 2.49 -9.42
CA TYR A 141 17.89 2.75 -8.27
C TYR A 141 16.44 2.30 -8.51
N HIS A 142 15.84 2.65 -9.65
CA HIS A 142 14.48 2.21 -9.99
C HIS A 142 14.35 0.68 -10.05
N GLU A 143 15.37 -0.01 -10.58
CA GLU A 143 15.43 -1.48 -10.58
C GLU A 143 15.52 -2.04 -9.16
N SER A 144 16.24 -1.39 -8.25
CA SER A 144 16.30 -1.81 -6.84
C SER A 144 14.96 -1.64 -6.11
N LEU A 145 14.22 -0.57 -6.41
CA LEU A 145 12.87 -0.33 -5.89
C LEU A 145 11.87 -1.38 -6.42
N TRP A 146 11.96 -1.68 -7.71
CA TRP A 146 11.18 -2.78 -8.29
C TRP A 146 11.57 -4.14 -7.70
N GLU A 147 12.85 -4.40 -7.49
CA GLU A 147 13.34 -5.64 -6.85
C GLU A 147 12.78 -5.78 -5.44
N MET A 148 12.70 -4.68 -4.68
CA MET A 148 12.08 -4.65 -3.36
C MET A 148 10.60 -5.07 -3.42
N TYR A 149 9.79 -4.41 -4.24
CA TYR A 149 8.36 -4.74 -4.36
C TYR A 149 8.13 -6.15 -4.91
N SER A 150 8.84 -6.53 -5.97
CA SER A 150 8.72 -7.85 -6.62
C SER A 150 9.19 -9.01 -5.75
N THR A 151 10.12 -8.75 -4.82
CA THR A 151 10.57 -9.74 -3.81
C THR A 151 9.54 -9.90 -2.70
N LEU A 152 8.92 -8.79 -2.27
CA LEU A 152 7.88 -8.77 -1.24
C LEU A 152 6.59 -9.46 -1.72
N ILE A 153 6.13 -9.13 -2.92
CA ILE A 153 4.87 -9.60 -3.49
C ILE A 153 5.14 -10.54 -4.69
N PRO A 154 4.90 -11.86 -4.55
CA PRO A 154 5.03 -12.80 -5.66
C PRO A 154 4.16 -12.42 -6.88
N VAL A 155 4.68 -12.66 -8.09
CA VAL A 155 4.04 -12.24 -9.36
C VAL A 155 2.57 -12.66 -9.48
N LYS A 156 2.21 -13.85 -8.96
CA LYS A 156 0.84 -14.38 -9.03
C LYS A 156 -0.21 -13.54 -8.28
N TYR A 157 0.23 -12.66 -7.37
CA TYR A 157 -0.65 -11.75 -6.63
C TYR A 157 -0.71 -10.33 -7.22
N ARG A 158 0.17 -10.01 -8.18
CA ARG A 158 0.25 -8.69 -8.82
C ARG A 158 0.15 -8.74 -10.34
N THR A 159 -0.50 -9.79 -10.88
CA THR A 159 -0.67 -9.97 -12.34
C THR A 159 -1.39 -8.82 -13.02
N ASP A 160 -2.22 -8.12 -12.25
CA ASP A 160 -3.06 -7.02 -12.73
C ASP A 160 -2.31 -5.67 -12.64
N ILE A 161 -1.12 -5.62 -12.03
CA ILE A 161 -0.25 -4.43 -12.04
C ILE A 161 0.60 -4.46 -13.31
N LYS A 162 0.48 -3.41 -14.14
CA LYS A 162 1.11 -3.33 -15.47
C LYS A 162 2.09 -2.17 -15.63
N GLU A 163 2.03 -1.20 -14.72
CA GLU A 163 2.91 -0.05 -14.74
C GLU A 163 3.51 0.18 -13.34
N PHE A 164 4.74 0.71 -13.34
CA PHE A 164 5.47 1.09 -12.13
C PHE A 164 5.96 2.53 -12.24
N ASP A 165 5.44 3.39 -11.37
CA ASP A 165 5.68 4.83 -11.41
C ASP A 165 6.63 5.26 -10.29
N MET A 166 7.62 6.06 -10.67
CA MET A 166 8.54 6.75 -9.78
C MET A 166 8.01 8.16 -9.56
N VAL A 167 7.69 8.46 -8.31
CA VAL A 167 7.06 9.72 -7.91
C VAL A 167 7.84 10.31 -6.73
N THR A 168 7.57 11.56 -6.39
CA THR A 168 7.95 12.08 -5.07
C THR A 168 7.13 13.31 -4.68
N ASP A 169 6.77 13.45 -3.41
CA ASP A 169 6.22 14.70 -2.85
C ASP A 169 7.14 15.39 -1.83
N GLY A 170 8.30 14.80 -1.53
CA GLY A 170 9.26 15.29 -0.57
C GLY A 170 9.80 14.15 0.29
N TYR A 171 10.31 14.48 1.47
CA TYR A 171 10.39 13.48 2.55
C TYR A 171 9.12 13.56 3.37
N ASP A 172 8.65 12.41 3.84
CA ASP A 172 7.36 12.21 4.49
C ASP A 172 6.18 12.48 3.53
N GLY A 173 5.02 11.84 3.79
CA GLY A 173 3.83 11.99 2.95
C GLY A 173 3.50 10.70 2.20
N ILE A 174 3.41 10.77 0.87
CA ILE A 174 3.06 9.60 0.05
C ILE A 174 4.25 8.67 -0.06
N VAL A 175 4.22 7.54 0.65
CA VAL A 175 5.25 6.52 0.47
C VAL A 175 5.00 5.71 -0.81
N ALA A 176 3.77 5.24 -1.03
CA ALA A 176 3.34 4.51 -2.21
C ALA A 176 1.84 4.71 -2.43
N HIS A 177 1.36 4.46 -3.65
CA HIS A 177 -0.07 4.33 -3.92
C HIS A 177 -0.33 3.44 -5.15
N VAL A 178 -1.53 2.88 -5.26
CA VAL A 178 -2.01 2.27 -6.51
C VAL A 178 -3.16 3.03 -7.14
N MET A 179 -3.30 2.91 -8.46
CA MET A 179 -4.47 3.40 -9.18
C MET A 179 -4.86 2.44 -10.32
N PRO A 180 -6.15 2.27 -10.61
CA PRO A 180 -6.56 1.58 -11.82
C PRO A 180 -6.25 2.43 -13.06
N SER A 181 -5.85 1.78 -14.15
CA SER A 181 -5.62 2.47 -15.43
C SER A 181 -6.94 3.01 -16.00
N MET A 182 -6.93 4.27 -16.41
CA MET A 182 -8.09 4.90 -17.06
C MET A 182 -8.39 4.28 -18.43
N GLU A 183 -7.36 3.87 -19.17
CA GLU A 183 -7.50 3.24 -20.49
C GLU A 183 -7.83 1.75 -20.37
N TYR A 184 -7.24 1.07 -19.39
CA TYR A 184 -7.40 -0.36 -19.15
C TYR A 184 -7.89 -0.63 -17.71
N PRO A 185 -9.18 -0.47 -17.38
CA PRO A 185 -9.69 -0.49 -15.98
C PRO A 185 -9.56 -1.80 -15.20
N LYS A 186 -8.95 -2.83 -15.80
CA LYS A 186 -8.58 -4.09 -15.12
C LYS A 186 -7.14 -4.10 -14.67
N GLU A 187 -6.34 -3.19 -15.19
CA GLU A 187 -4.91 -3.03 -14.98
C GLU A 187 -4.69 -1.92 -13.97
N TRP A 188 -3.58 -2.02 -13.23
CA TRP A 188 -3.23 -1.12 -12.15
C TRP A 188 -1.80 -0.61 -12.34
N THR A 189 -1.57 0.60 -11.86
CA THR A 189 -0.26 1.22 -11.72
C THR A 189 0.07 1.27 -10.25
N ILE A 190 1.28 0.84 -9.88
CA ILE A 190 1.81 1.06 -8.53
C ILE A 190 2.87 2.15 -8.60
N SER A 191 2.74 3.14 -7.73
CA SER A 191 3.62 4.29 -7.63
C SER A 191 4.40 4.22 -6.32
N LEU A 192 5.69 4.56 -6.36
CA LEU A 192 6.55 4.55 -5.18
C LEU A 192 7.36 5.84 -5.11
N ASP A 193 7.41 6.44 -3.92
CA ASP A 193 8.19 7.64 -3.66
C ASP A 193 9.69 7.32 -3.57
N THR A 194 10.46 8.00 -4.41
CA THR A 194 11.89 7.78 -4.54
C THR A 194 12.73 8.32 -3.37
N LEU A 195 12.26 9.35 -2.66
CA LEU A 195 12.92 9.91 -1.48
C LEU A 195 12.62 9.09 -0.22
N ASP A 196 11.34 8.74 0.01
CA ASP A 196 10.92 8.04 1.23
C ASP A 196 11.39 6.57 1.27
N SER A 197 11.47 5.93 0.11
CA SER A 197 11.89 4.53 -0.01
C SER A 197 13.32 4.26 0.46
N ALA A 198 14.15 5.30 0.57
CA ALA A 198 15.54 5.20 1.03
C ALA A 198 15.70 5.28 2.55
N VAL A 199 14.66 5.71 3.28
CA VAL A 199 14.80 6.17 4.68
C VAL A 199 14.02 5.29 5.66
N ASN A 200 12.79 4.88 5.32
CA ASN A 200 11.90 4.21 6.26
C ASN A 200 11.38 2.85 5.73
N ILE A 201 12.19 1.81 5.90
CA ILE A 201 11.88 0.50 5.33
C ILE A 201 10.63 -0.14 5.96
N ASP A 202 10.35 0.06 7.25
CA ASP A 202 9.16 -0.53 7.88
C ASP A 202 7.86 0.12 7.38
N GLN A 203 7.85 1.45 7.22
CA GLN A 203 6.72 2.15 6.60
C GLN A 203 6.55 1.72 5.14
N VAL A 204 7.62 1.68 4.34
CA VAL A 204 7.57 1.25 2.94
C VAL A 204 7.02 -0.17 2.82
N MET A 205 7.46 -1.11 3.66
CA MET A 205 6.94 -2.48 3.65
C MET A 205 5.44 -2.53 4.00
N LYS A 206 4.99 -1.78 5.00
CA LYS A 206 3.57 -1.68 5.37
C LYS A 206 2.73 -1.11 4.23
N THR A 207 3.17 -0.01 3.64
CA THR A 207 2.45 0.67 2.55
C THR A 207 2.39 -0.21 1.30
N LEU A 208 3.48 -0.86 0.89
CA LEU A 208 3.44 -1.78 -0.26
C LEU A 208 2.48 -2.97 -0.08
N ILE A 209 2.35 -3.48 1.15
CA ILE A 209 1.35 -4.52 1.48
C ILE A 209 -0.07 -3.93 1.41
N HIS A 210 -0.27 -2.72 1.95
CA HIS A 210 -1.53 -1.98 1.90
C HIS A 210 -1.98 -1.74 0.45
N GLU A 211 -1.11 -1.19 -0.40
CA GLU A 211 -1.43 -0.95 -1.81
C GLU A 211 -1.74 -2.23 -2.58
N THR A 212 -1.06 -3.33 -2.24
CA THR A 212 -1.38 -4.64 -2.81
C THR A 212 -2.76 -5.14 -2.35
N ALA A 213 -3.20 -4.78 -1.14
CA ALA A 213 -4.53 -5.09 -0.65
C ALA A 213 -5.62 -4.34 -1.44
N HIS A 214 -5.38 -3.09 -1.85
CA HIS A 214 -6.28 -2.37 -2.76
C HIS A 214 -6.48 -3.12 -4.07
N VAL A 215 -5.39 -3.53 -4.75
CA VAL A 215 -5.49 -4.32 -6.00
C VAL A 215 -6.25 -5.63 -5.76
N LEU A 216 -6.01 -6.31 -4.63
CA LEU A 216 -6.66 -7.57 -4.27
C LEU A 216 -8.16 -7.42 -3.98
N THR A 217 -8.57 -6.32 -3.32
CA THR A 217 -9.91 -6.14 -2.74
C THR A 217 -10.83 -5.24 -3.58
N LEU A 218 -10.26 -4.36 -4.42
CA LEU A 218 -10.98 -3.45 -5.31
C LEU A 218 -10.84 -3.81 -6.79
N GLY A 219 -9.86 -4.65 -7.15
CA GLY A 219 -9.62 -5.06 -8.54
C GLY A 219 -10.81 -5.76 -9.21
N HIS A 220 -10.71 -5.94 -10.54
CA HIS A 220 -11.82 -6.42 -11.39
C HIS A 220 -12.39 -7.81 -11.01
N LYS A 221 -11.61 -8.60 -10.26
CA LYS A 221 -12.03 -9.90 -9.69
C LYS A 221 -13.03 -9.73 -8.55
N GLN A 222 -13.00 -8.60 -7.84
CA GLN A 222 -13.89 -8.23 -6.74
C GLN A 222 -15.02 -7.32 -7.24
N ILE A 223 -14.69 -6.30 -8.03
CA ILE A 223 -15.62 -5.28 -8.53
C ILE A 223 -15.61 -5.32 -10.08
N PRO A 224 -16.63 -5.91 -10.74
CA PRO A 224 -16.63 -6.03 -12.18
C PRO A 224 -16.63 -4.66 -12.87
N VAL A 225 -15.74 -4.49 -13.85
CA VAL A 225 -15.65 -3.27 -14.66
C VAL A 225 -16.98 -2.99 -15.37
N ASN A 226 -17.50 -1.79 -15.19
CA ASN A 226 -18.63 -1.25 -15.93
C ASN A 226 -18.20 0.03 -16.63
N GLU A 227 -17.79 -0.08 -17.89
CA GLU A 227 -17.27 1.05 -18.70
C GLU A 227 -18.23 2.24 -18.77
N LYS A 228 -19.54 1.98 -18.80
CA LYS A 228 -20.54 3.07 -18.83
C LYS A 228 -20.62 3.82 -17.51
N TYR A 229 -20.43 3.10 -16.40
CA TYR A 229 -20.33 3.72 -15.09
C TYR A 229 -19.05 4.52 -14.98
N LEU A 230 -17.89 3.92 -15.28
CA LEU A 230 -16.59 4.59 -15.17
C LEU A 230 -16.53 5.86 -16.00
N LYS A 231 -16.99 5.81 -17.26
CA LYS A 231 -17.10 6.99 -18.10
C LYS A 231 -18.04 8.06 -17.53
N ALA A 232 -19.15 7.66 -16.94
CA ALA A 232 -20.08 8.61 -16.31
C ALA A 232 -19.47 9.23 -15.05
N PHE A 233 -18.74 8.44 -14.26
CA PHE A 233 -18.04 8.89 -13.06
C PHE A 233 -16.93 9.88 -13.41
N GLU A 234 -16.09 9.57 -14.39
CA GLU A 234 -15.03 10.45 -14.90
C GLU A 234 -15.55 11.77 -15.48
N GLU A 235 -16.70 11.74 -16.15
CA GLU A 235 -17.32 12.94 -16.74
C GLU A 235 -18.21 13.71 -15.72
N ASP A 236 -18.11 13.43 -14.42
CA ASP A 236 -18.90 14.02 -13.33
C ASP A 236 -20.43 13.97 -13.57
N LYS A 237 -20.91 12.89 -14.21
CA LYS A 237 -22.33 12.69 -14.52
C LYS A 237 -23.04 12.02 -13.35
N ASP A 238 -24.37 12.15 -13.33
CA ASP A 238 -25.21 11.46 -12.34
C ASP A 238 -25.05 9.93 -12.44
N ILE A 239 -24.49 9.34 -11.39
CA ILE A 239 -24.29 7.90 -11.24
C ILE A 239 -25.38 7.20 -10.41
N SER A 240 -26.41 7.92 -9.93
CA SER A 240 -27.45 7.40 -9.04
C SER A 240 -28.15 6.16 -9.61
N SER A 241 -28.29 6.08 -10.93
CA SER A 241 -28.90 4.92 -11.59
C SER A 241 -28.08 3.64 -11.49
N TYR A 242 -26.74 3.75 -11.34
CA TYR A 242 -25.85 2.62 -11.11
C TYR A 242 -25.87 2.21 -9.64
N GLN A 243 -25.78 3.19 -8.73
CA GLN A 243 -25.90 2.99 -7.27
C GLN A 243 -27.20 2.25 -6.92
N ASN A 244 -28.35 2.77 -7.37
CA ASN A 244 -29.67 2.19 -7.07
C ASN A 244 -29.90 0.78 -7.62
N LYS A 245 -29.10 0.35 -8.61
CA LYS A 245 -29.16 -1.02 -9.17
C LYS A 245 -28.22 -1.98 -8.47
N CYS A 246 -27.24 -1.46 -7.72
CA CYS A 246 -26.31 -2.28 -6.96
C CYS A 246 -27.02 -2.88 -5.75
N LYS A 247 -26.93 -4.21 -5.61
CA LYS A 247 -27.56 -4.96 -4.50
C LYS A 247 -26.58 -5.25 -3.37
N SER A 248 -25.30 -5.13 -3.66
CA SER A 248 -24.13 -5.29 -2.80
C SER A 248 -23.54 -3.92 -2.48
N LEU A 249 -22.38 -3.90 -1.83
CA LEU A 249 -21.63 -2.68 -1.61
C LEU A 249 -21.30 -1.98 -2.94
N PHE A 250 -21.58 -0.68 -2.99
CA PHE A 250 -21.21 0.22 -4.09
C PHE A 250 -20.06 1.13 -3.64
N LEU A 251 -18.99 1.17 -4.41
CA LEU A 251 -17.76 1.95 -4.19
C LEU A 251 -17.45 2.83 -5.42
N LYS A 252 -16.38 3.62 -5.35
CA LYS A 252 -15.88 4.45 -6.48
C LYS A 252 -15.49 3.59 -7.69
N GLU A 253 -15.08 2.35 -7.47
CA GLU A 253 -14.74 1.40 -8.55
C GLU A 253 -16.00 0.73 -9.14
N GLY A 254 -17.14 0.85 -8.46
CA GLY A 254 -18.44 0.38 -8.91
C GLY A 254 -19.11 -0.60 -7.93
N CYS A 255 -19.92 -1.51 -8.49
CA CYS A 255 -20.73 -2.44 -7.69
C CYS A 255 -19.97 -3.74 -7.41
N ALA A 256 -19.62 -3.98 -6.15
CA ALA A 256 -18.85 -5.17 -5.75
C ALA A 256 -19.64 -6.46 -5.97
N LYS A 257 -18.96 -7.60 -6.22
CA LYS A 257 -19.63 -8.92 -6.23
C LYS A 257 -20.12 -9.25 -4.82
N GLU A 258 -21.24 -9.95 -4.70
CA GLU A 258 -21.73 -10.42 -3.40
C GLU A 258 -20.70 -11.28 -2.65
N SER A 259 -19.95 -12.11 -3.39
CA SER A 259 -18.89 -12.97 -2.85
C SER A 259 -17.53 -12.29 -2.73
N SER A 260 -17.39 -11.00 -3.07
CA SER A 260 -16.11 -10.30 -2.96
C SER A 260 -15.66 -10.16 -1.50
N TYR A 261 -14.35 -10.08 -1.27
CA TYR A 261 -13.81 -9.85 0.08
C TYR A 261 -14.31 -8.53 0.65
N ILE A 262 -14.28 -7.46 -0.14
CA ILE A 262 -14.74 -6.12 0.28
C ILE A 262 -16.23 -6.11 0.65
N ASN A 263 -17.10 -6.78 -0.12
CA ASN A 263 -18.52 -6.85 0.22
C ASN A 263 -18.77 -7.71 1.47
N GLN A 264 -18.06 -8.83 1.63
CA GLN A 264 -18.18 -9.67 2.82
C GLN A 264 -17.69 -8.94 4.08
N PHE A 265 -16.55 -8.26 3.97
CA PHE A 265 -15.97 -7.43 5.03
C PHE A 265 -16.92 -6.28 5.42
N TYR A 266 -17.47 -5.57 4.43
CA TYR A 266 -18.44 -4.51 4.69
C TYR A 266 -19.67 -5.03 5.44
N ASN A 267 -20.26 -6.13 4.97
CA ASN A 267 -21.47 -6.67 5.58
C ASN A 267 -21.26 -7.14 7.02
N LEU A 268 -20.07 -7.65 7.35
CA LEU A 268 -19.73 -8.12 8.69
C LEU A 268 -19.36 -6.99 9.65
N PHE A 269 -18.64 -5.98 9.17
CA PHE A 269 -17.96 -5.03 10.05
C PHE A 269 -18.32 -3.55 9.84
N TRP A 270 -18.65 -3.14 8.61
CA TRP A 270 -18.97 -1.73 8.32
C TRP A 270 -20.45 -1.40 8.34
N LYS A 271 -21.30 -2.30 7.85
CA LYS A 271 -22.75 -2.09 7.82
C LYS A 271 -23.35 -1.66 9.17
N PRO A 272 -22.86 -2.14 10.34
CA PRO A 272 -23.33 -1.65 11.64
C PRO A 272 -22.94 -0.21 11.97
N ILE A 273 -21.85 0.32 11.41
CA ILE A 273 -21.30 1.65 11.70
C ILE A 273 -21.51 2.67 10.57
N ASP A 274 -21.94 2.22 9.39
CA ASP A 274 -22.06 3.01 8.15
C ASP A 274 -22.88 4.29 8.32
N GLN A 275 -24.04 4.19 9.01
CA GLN A 275 -24.87 5.35 9.30
C GLN A 275 -24.17 6.35 10.23
N GLU A 276 -23.54 5.86 11.30
CA GLU A 276 -22.83 6.70 12.27
C GLU A 276 -21.64 7.41 11.61
N TRP A 277 -20.85 6.67 10.84
CA TRP A 277 -19.70 7.18 10.07
C TRP A 277 -20.13 8.26 9.07
N THR A 278 -21.26 8.05 8.36
CA THR A 278 -21.79 9.02 7.40
C THR A 278 -22.31 10.29 8.10
N GLU A 279 -23.08 10.14 9.18
CA GLU A 279 -23.64 11.27 9.93
C GLU A 279 -22.56 12.14 10.58
N LYS A 280 -21.45 11.52 11.01
CA LYS A 280 -20.28 12.19 11.56
C LYS A 280 -19.34 12.77 10.51
N LYS A 281 -19.54 12.48 9.21
CA LYS A 281 -18.70 12.97 8.11
C LYS A 281 -17.22 12.65 8.32
N VAL A 282 -16.93 11.42 8.75
CA VAL A 282 -15.59 10.96 9.12
C VAL A 282 -14.59 11.12 7.96
N GLU A 283 -15.02 10.88 6.72
CA GLU A 283 -14.17 11.04 5.54
C GLU A 283 -13.90 12.53 5.20
N GLU A 284 -14.69 13.48 5.70
CA GLU A 284 -14.60 14.89 5.30
C GLU A 284 -13.76 15.75 6.24
N SER A 285 -13.43 15.29 7.46
CA SER A 285 -12.70 16.05 8.46
C SER A 285 -11.70 15.17 9.21
N GLU A 286 -10.48 15.68 9.38
CA GLU A 286 -9.43 15.05 10.19
C GLU A 286 -9.86 14.98 11.66
N GLU A 287 -10.45 16.06 12.19
CA GLU A 287 -10.93 16.08 13.57
C GLU A 287 -12.03 15.04 13.81
N ALA A 288 -13.00 14.94 12.89
CA ALA A 288 -14.05 13.93 12.97
C ALA A 288 -13.47 12.51 12.89
N GLN A 289 -12.41 12.32 12.11
CA GLN A 289 -11.70 11.05 11.98
C GLN A 289 -11.00 10.65 13.28
N ILE A 290 -10.24 11.57 13.88
CA ILE A 290 -9.56 11.37 15.16
C ILE A 290 -10.58 11.09 16.27
N GLU A 291 -11.68 11.84 16.33
CA GLU A 291 -12.76 11.61 17.30
C GLU A 291 -13.41 10.23 17.11
N PHE A 292 -13.71 9.87 15.86
CA PHE A 292 -14.30 8.56 15.55
C PHE A 292 -13.37 7.41 15.92
N PHE A 293 -12.07 7.52 15.61
CA PHE A 293 -11.07 6.52 16.01
C PHE A 293 -10.92 6.42 17.53
N LYS A 294 -10.92 7.55 18.25
CA LYS A 294 -10.91 7.56 19.72
C LYS A 294 -12.09 6.80 20.30
N GLU A 295 -13.29 7.00 19.76
CA GLU A 295 -14.49 6.29 20.20
C GLU A 295 -14.52 4.81 19.80
N LYS A 296 -13.94 4.47 18.64
CA LYS A 296 -14.01 3.15 18.00
C LYS A 296 -12.65 2.43 17.95
N HIS A 297 -11.71 2.76 18.83
CA HIS A 297 -10.33 2.24 18.80
C HIS A 297 -10.23 0.72 18.82
N GLY A 298 -11.17 0.06 19.52
CA GLY A 298 -11.26 -1.41 19.53
C GLY A 298 -11.76 -2.01 18.21
N GLU A 299 -12.22 -1.20 17.28
CA GLU A 299 -12.82 -1.62 16.00
C GLU A 299 -11.86 -1.46 14.82
N PHE A 300 -10.86 -0.59 14.89
CA PHE A 300 -9.93 -0.30 13.79
C PHE A 300 -8.48 -0.61 14.17
N VAL A 301 -7.68 -0.98 13.18
CA VAL A 301 -6.24 -1.27 13.37
C VAL A 301 -5.37 -0.01 13.31
N SER A 302 -5.91 1.07 12.75
CA SER A 302 -5.28 2.37 12.50
C SER A 302 -6.35 3.48 12.46
N LEU A 303 -5.94 4.75 12.63
CA LEU A 303 -6.78 5.91 12.33
C LEU A 303 -7.10 5.96 10.85
N TYR A 304 -6.12 5.68 9.98
CA TYR A 304 -6.31 5.74 8.54
C TYR A 304 -7.41 4.77 8.05
N GLY A 305 -7.54 3.61 8.67
CA GLY A 305 -8.64 2.67 8.39
C GLY A 305 -10.04 3.23 8.70
N THR A 306 -10.18 4.32 9.45
CA THR A 306 -11.48 4.98 9.62
C THR A 306 -11.90 5.83 8.42
N THR A 307 -10.99 6.09 7.47
CA THR A 307 -11.24 6.92 6.28
C THR A 307 -12.45 6.40 5.52
N ASN A 308 -12.47 5.13 5.13
CA ASN A 308 -13.60 4.44 4.51
C ASN A 308 -13.36 2.92 4.54
N VAL A 309 -14.31 2.13 4.02
CA VAL A 309 -14.22 0.65 4.04
C VAL A 309 -13.11 0.08 3.17
N ALA A 310 -12.65 0.80 2.14
CA ALA A 310 -11.52 0.38 1.32
C ALA A 310 -10.21 0.50 2.12
N GLU A 311 -10.01 1.60 2.83
CA GLU A 311 -8.82 1.77 3.70
C GLU A 311 -8.81 0.80 4.87
N ASP A 312 -9.96 0.58 5.53
CA ASP A 312 -10.03 -0.38 6.65
C ASP A 312 -9.69 -1.80 6.23
N ILE A 313 -10.19 -2.26 5.07
CA ILE A 313 -9.87 -3.63 4.63
C ILE A 313 -8.39 -3.73 4.23
N ALA A 314 -7.80 -2.68 3.66
CA ALA A 314 -6.40 -2.66 3.26
C ALA A 314 -5.48 -2.67 4.49
N ASP A 315 -5.73 -1.81 5.47
CA ASP A 315 -4.99 -1.80 6.74
C ASP A 315 -5.19 -3.07 7.55
N THR A 316 -6.42 -3.60 7.59
CA THR A 316 -6.68 -4.88 8.27
C THR A 316 -5.97 -6.03 7.55
N PHE A 317 -5.88 -6.01 6.22
CA PHE A 317 -5.11 -7.01 5.46
C PHE A 317 -3.62 -6.90 5.77
N THR A 318 -3.06 -5.68 5.82
CA THR A 318 -1.68 -5.44 6.25
C THR A 318 -1.43 -5.98 7.66
N ALA A 319 -2.34 -5.73 8.60
CA ALA A 319 -2.29 -6.31 9.94
C ALA A 319 -2.42 -7.85 9.92
N PHE A 320 -3.21 -8.43 9.02
CA PHE A 320 -3.28 -9.89 8.84
C PHE A 320 -1.94 -10.49 8.41
N ILE A 321 -1.23 -9.85 7.48
CA ILE A 321 0.11 -10.29 7.09
C ILE A 321 1.07 -10.18 8.28
N LEU A 322 1.04 -9.04 8.98
CA LEU A 322 2.07 -8.64 9.93
C LEU A 322 1.77 -8.96 11.41
N GLN A 323 0.65 -9.59 11.76
CA GLN A 323 0.34 -10.00 13.14
C GLN A 323 0.52 -11.51 13.37
N ASP A 324 0.99 -11.87 14.56
CA ASP A 324 1.08 -13.25 15.02
C ASP A 324 -0.33 -13.88 15.14
N SER A 325 -0.54 -15.06 14.56
CA SER A 325 -1.87 -15.68 14.52
C SER A 325 -2.43 -16.01 15.91
N LYS A 326 -1.56 -16.28 16.90
CA LYS A 326 -1.99 -16.52 18.27
C LYS A 326 -2.55 -15.25 18.90
N LYS A 327 -1.89 -14.11 18.70
CA LYS A 327 -2.37 -12.79 19.16
C LYS A 327 -3.73 -12.47 18.53
N VAL A 328 -3.89 -12.72 17.23
CA VAL A 328 -5.17 -12.54 16.53
C VAL A 328 -6.27 -13.42 17.14
N LYS A 329 -5.95 -14.69 17.43
CA LYS A 329 -6.91 -15.65 18.01
C LYS A 329 -7.31 -15.34 19.45
N GLU A 330 -6.37 -14.82 20.25
CA GLU A 330 -6.59 -14.48 21.66
C GLU A 330 -7.20 -13.08 21.85
N GLY A 331 -7.12 -12.22 20.82
CA GLY A 331 -7.68 -10.87 20.82
C GLY A 331 -9.20 -10.85 20.93
N THR A 332 -9.72 -9.98 21.81
CA THR A 332 -11.16 -9.86 22.09
C THR A 332 -11.84 -8.69 21.37
N GLU A 333 -11.06 -7.67 21.02
CA GLU A 333 -11.52 -6.47 20.31
C GLU A 333 -11.96 -6.78 18.87
N LEU A 334 -12.83 -5.94 18.30
CA LEU A 334 -13.39 -6.16 16.96
C LEU A 334 -12.31 -6.12 15.87
N LYS A 335 -11.26 -5.29 16.02
CA LYS A 335 -10.11 -5.27 15.10
C LYS A 335 -9.44 -6.64 14.94
N TYR A 336 -9.35 -7.45 16.00
CA TYR A 336 -8.81 -8.81 15.88
C TYR A 336 -9.76 -9.76 15.15
N LYS A 337 -11.08 -9.56 15.24
CA LYS A 337 -12.05 -10.31 14.42
C LYS A 337 -11.97 -9.91 12.94
N LYS A 338 -11.74 -8.63 12.66
CA LYS A 338 -11.45 -8.14 11.30
C LYS A 338 -10.16 -8.78 10.77
N ILE A 339 -9.09 -8.86 11.56
CA ILE A 339 -7.86 -9.56 11.14
C ILE A 339 -8.13 -11.07 10.93
N ALA A 340 -8.89 -11.70 11.83
CA ALA A 340 -9.26 -13.11 11.74
C ALA A 340 -10.10 -13.45 10.49
N PHE A 341 -10.82 -12.47 9.92
CA PHE A 341 -11.62 -12.62 8.69
C PHE A 341 -10.80 -13.26 7.56
N PHE A 342 -9.55 -12.87 7.38
CA PHE A 342 -8.75 -13.37 6.25
C PHE A 342 -8.32 -14.83 6.40
N TYR A 343 -8.28 -15.38 7.62
CA TYR A 343 -7.92 -16.77 7.86
C TYR A 343 -8.97 -17.78 7.36
N GLN A 344 -10.18 -17.32 6.99
CA GLN A 344 -11.20 -18.18 6.40
C GLN A 344 -10.95 -18.47 4.90
N PHE A 345 -9.99 -17.78 4.27
CA PHE A 345 -9.64 -17.91 2.86
C PHE A 345 -8.27 -18.60 2.74
N PRO A 346 -8.21 -19.92 2.44
CA PRO A 346 -6.96 -20.67 2.36
C PRO A 346 -5.90 -20.04 1.45
N GLU A 347 -6.33 -19.43 0.35
CA GLU A 347 -5.50 -18.72 -0.62
C GLU A 347 -4.83 -17.48 -0.03
N LEU A 348 -5.49 -16.77 0.89
CA LEU A 348 -4.91 -15.60 1.56
C LEU A 348 -3.98 -16.01 2.71
N VAL A 349 -4.26 -17.13 3.39
CA VAL A 349 -3.32 -17.70 4.37
C VAL A 349 -2.04 -18.18 3.69
N LYS A 350 -2.15 -18.76 2.49
CA LYS A 350 -0.99 -19.07 1.65
C LYS A 350 -0.25 -17.81 1.21
N MET A 351 -0.96 -16.80 0.71
CA MET A 351 -0.37 -15.51 0.35
C MET A 351 0.40 -14.89 1.51
N ARG A 352 -0.17 -14.91 2.73
CA ARG A 352 0.52 -14.44 3.94
C ARG A 352 1.86 -15.10 4.15
N ALA A 353 1.94 -16.43 4.07
CA ALA A 353 3.19 -17.14 4.27
C ALA A 353 4.25 -16.77 3.21
N GLU A 354 3.84 -16.57 1.97
CA GLU A 354 4.73 -16.24 0.85
C GLU A 354 5.20 -14.77 0.87
N VAL A 355 4.31 -13.84 1.23
CA VAL A 355 4.66 -12.43 1.46
C VAL A 355 5.63 -12.31 2.63
N LEU A 356 5.39 -13.04 3.74
CA LEU A 356 6.31 -13.07 4.87
C LEU A 356 7.66 -13.68 4.52
N ALA A 357 7.71 -14.66 3.61
CA ALA A 357 8.98 -15.17 3.08
C ALA A 357 9.72 -14.09 2.27
N GLY A 358 9.02 -13.32 1.43
CA GLY A 358 9.59 -12.17 0.74
C GLY A 358 10.10 -11.06 1.66
N LEU A 359 9.31 -10.70 2.66
CA LEU A 359 9.71 -9.76 3.68
C LEU A 359 10.94 -10.25 4.47
N TYR A 360 11.02 -11.56 4.73
CA TYR A 360 12.21 -12.14 5.36
C TYR A 360 13.44 -12.07 4.47
N ASP A 361 13.31 -12.31 3.16
CA ASP A 361 14.42 -12.15 2.20
C ASP A 361 14.95 -10.71 2.23
N ILE A 362 14.05 -9.72 2.10
CA ILE A 362 14.40 -8.29 2.18
C ILE A 362 15.09 -7.97 3.51
N SER A 363 14.55 -8.46 4.63
CA SER A 363 15.09 -8.19 5.96
C SER A 363 16.51 -8.70 6.20
N ARG A 364 16.97 -9.69 5.41
CA ARG A 364 18.33 -10.24 5.50
C ARG A 364 19.37 -9.35 4.82
N ASP A 365 18.93 -8.53 3.87
CA ASP A 365 19.81 -7.65 3.11
C ASP A 365 20.01 -6.30 3.83
N ILE A 366 19.09 -5.92 4.72
CA ILE A 366 19.17 -4.71 5.58
C ILE A 366 20.38 -4.73 6.54
N GLU A 367 20.87 -5.91 6.95
CA GLU A 367 22.01 -6.03 7.87
C GLU A 367 23.39 -6.01 7.22
N GLN A 368 23.50 -5.86 5.90
CA GLN A 368 24.78 -5.92 5.17
C GLN A 368 25.35 -4.57 4.73
N SER A 369 24.72 -3.44 5.07
CA SER A 369 25.14 -2.08 4.69
C SER A 369 25.75 -1.28 5.84
#